data_AF-A0A367AVV9-F1
#
_entry.id   AF-A0A367AVV9-F1
#
_cell.length_a   1.000
_cell.length_b   1.000
_cell.length_c   1.000
_cell.angle_alpha   90.00
_cell.angle_beta   90.00
_cell.angle_gamma   90.00
#
_symmetry.space_group_name_H-M   'P 1'
#
loop_
_entity.id
_entity.type
_entity.pdbx_description
1 polymer ?
#
loop_
_entity_poly.entity_id
_entity_poly.type
_entity_poly.pdbx_seq_one_letter_code
_entity_poly.pdbx_strand_id
1 'polypeptide(L)'
;MEPRHRPVHPAMRTLLGAFALLTALATIALYVLAGNTSETFAWTIQPPLTAALIGAGYAAGFVLVVLSLRDPVWAHSRVPVLTIFVFVVLTLVATLLHIDRMHFDDDFGSLSALAKAAAWFWLAVYVVIPVAMAVLVVRQERVPGDDPPPRHPVPLALRVPLALEAAVLVVVGAVIYVRPSTADRLWPWPLQPFTARVVAAWLLAFGLAACLAAVAGDLRRLRTSTIAYTVFGVLALVAVARYADTPDWDDPAAWVFLATAAAVALTGAAGWWLAPRGAEARRG
;
A
#
# COMPACT_ATOMS: atom_id res chain seq x y z
N MET A 1 -34.06 1.45 -14.73
CA MET A 1 -33.92 0.74 -13.46
C MET A 1 -32.79 1.39 -12.71
N GLU A 2 -33.08 2.10 -11.62
CA GLU A 2 -32.05 2.70 -10.79
C GLU A 2 -31.17 1.57 -10.21
N PRO A 3 -29.83 1.68 -10.24
CA PRO A 3 -28.99 0.65 -9.69
C PRO A 3 -29.27 0.54 -8.18
N ARG A 4 -29.63 -0.66 -7.71
CA ARG A 4 -29.92 -0.96 -6.30
C ARG A 4 -28.76 -0.57 -5.36
N HIS A 5 -27.54 -0.52 -5.88
CA HIS A 5 -26.34 -0.13 -5.15
C HIS A 5 -25.51 0.90 -5.93
N ARG A 6 -24.88 1.83 -5.20
CA ARG A 6 -24.05 2.88 -5.79
C ARG A 6 -22.93 2.28 -6.66
N PRO A 7 -22.90 2.58 -7.97
CA PRO A 7 -21.87 2.06 -8.86
C PRO A 7 -20.56 2.87 -8.75
N VAL A 8 -19.44 2.26 -9.17
CA VAL A 8 -18.18 2.99 -9.35
C VAL A 8 -18.30 3.93 -10.57
N HIS A 9 -18.09 5.23 -10.33
CA HIS A 9 -18.14 6.29 -11.33
C HIS A 9 -17.11 6.06 -12.45
N PRO A 10 -17.42 6.31 -13.73
CA PRO A 10 -16.50 6.04 -14.85
C PRO A 10 -15.12 6.69 -14.68
N ALA A 11 -15.05 7.95 -14.25
CA ALA A 11 -13.77 8.62 -14.00
C ALA A 11 -12.96 7.98 -12.85
N MET A 12 -13.64 7.43 -11.82
CA MET A 12 -12.96 6.66 -10.78
C MET A 12 -12.42 5.35 -11.35
N ARG A 13 -13.16 4.69 -12.25
CA ARG A 13 -12.66 3.50 -12.97
C ARG A 13 -11.42 3.83 -13.81
N THR A 14 -11.40 4.97 -14.51
CA THR A 14 -10.22 5.43 -15.25
C THR A 14 -9.03 5.66 -14.33
N LEU A 15 -9.23 6.34 -13.19
CA LEU A 15 -8.19 6.57 -12.20
C LEU A 15 -7.64 5.25 -11.65
N LEU A 16 -8.50 4.30 -11.31
CA LEU A 16 -8.09 2.96 -10.89
C LEU A 16 -7.34 2.22 -12.01
N GLY A 17 -7.75 2.36 -13.27
CA GLY A 17 -7.01 1.81 -14.41
C GLY A 17 -5.59 2.40 -14.52
N ALA A 18 -5.45 3.72 -14.36
CA ALA A 18 -4.15 4.37 -14.33
C ALA A 18 -3.30 3.88 -13.15
N PHE A 19 -3.89 3.74 -11.96
CA PHE A 19 -3.19 3.16 -10.80
C PHE A 19 -2.73 1.74 -11.05
N ALA A 20 -3.52 0.89 -11.71
CA ALA A 20 -3.08 -0.46 -12.05
C ALA A 20 -1.81 -0.43 -12.92
N LEU A 21 -1.75 0.46 -13.92
CA LEU A 21 -0.54 0.61 -14.73
C LEU A 21 0.64 1.14 -13.91
N LEU A 22 0.44 2.21 -13.13
CA LEU A 22 1.49 2.84 -12.33
C LEU A 22 2.07 1.88 -11.27
N THR A 23 1.21 1.15 -10.57
CA THR A 23 1.63 0.17 -9.55
C THR A 23 2.33 -1.03 -10.17
N ALA A 24 1.95 -1.47 -11.37
CA ALA A 24 2.68 -2.49 -12.11
C ALA A 24 4.10 -2.03 -12.50
N LEU A 25 4.23 -0.82 -13.05
CA LEU A 25 5.53 -0.23 -13.39
C LEU A 25 6.42 -0.07 -12.15
N ALA A 26 5.86 0.44 -11.05
CA ALA A 26 6.58 0.58 -9.78
C ALA A 26 7.00 -0.78 -9.21
N THR A 27 6.16 -1.82 -9.33
CA THR A 27 6.51 -3.19 -8.93
C THR A 27 7.71 -3.70 -9.73
N ILE A 28 7.75 -3.48 -11.04
CA ILE A 28 8.89 -3.90 -11.87
C ILE A 28 10.16 -3.15 -11.45
N ALA A 29 10.08 -1.82 -11.34
CA ALA A 29 11.23 -0.99 -10.99
C ALA A 29 11.79 -1.30 -9.59
N LEU A 30 10.92 -1.59 -8.61
CA LEU A 30 11.32 -1.69 -7.21
C LEU A 30 11.42 -3.11 -6.67
N TYR A 31 10.61 -4.05 -7.16
CA TYR A 31 10.66 -5.45 -6.71
C TYR A 31 11.58 -6.29 -7.60
N VAL A 32 11.40 -6.21 -8.93
CA VAL A 32 12.20 -7.01 -9.87
C VAL A 32 13.59 -6.43 -10.00
N LEU A 33 13.68 -5.11 -10.26
CA LEU A 33 14.92 -4.37 -10.49
C LEU A 33 15.44 -3.67 -9.22
N ALA A 34 15.13 -4.21 -8.04
CA ALA A 34 15.46 -3.62 -6.73
C ALA A 34 16.93 -3.19 -6.56
N GLY A 35 17.86 -3.89 -7.22
CA GLY A 35 19.30 -3.57 -7.18
C GLY A 35 19.76 -2.43 -8.07
N ASN A 36 18.89 -1.90 -8.95
CA ASN A 36 19.26 -0.96 -10.03
C ASN A 36 18.57 0.40 -9.90
N THR A 37 18.05 0.76 -8.73
CA THR A 37 17.24 1.98 -8.53
C THR A 37 17.97 3.28 -8.85
N SER A 38 19.31 3.30 -8.82
CA SER A 38 20.12 4.44 -9.29
C SER A 38 19.97 4.74 -10.79
N GLU A 39 19.52 3.76 -11.58
CA GLU A 39 19.36 3.88 -13.04
C GLU A 39 17.91 3.86 -13.48
N THR A 40 17.05 3.13 -12.75
CA THR A 40 15.69 2.78 -13.19
C THR A 40 14.59 3.47 -12.40
N PHE A 41 14.93 4.25 -11.37
CA PHE A 41 13.97 4.81 -10.45
C PHE A 41 14.21 6.30 -10.15
N ALA A 42 13.31 6.90 -9.39
CA ALA A 42 13.25 8.34 -9.15
C ALA A 42 14.31 8.86 -8.14
N TRP A 43 14.78 7.97 -7.27
CA TRP A 43 15.92 8.19 -6.39
C TRP A 43 16.58 6.84 -6.09
N THR A 44 17.81 6.89 -5.60
CA THR A 44 18.56 5.68 -5.23
C THR A 44 18.04 5.13 -3.90
N ILE A 45 17.64 3.87 -3.88
CA ILE A 45 17.18 3.18 -2.67
C ILE A 45 18.21 2.12 -2.29
N GLN A 46 18.81 2.28 -1.11
CA GLN A 46 19.72 1.32 -0.50
C GLN A 46 19.29 1.03 0.95
N PRO A 47 19.39 -0.23 1.41
CA PRO A 47 19.76 -1.42 0.65
C PRO A 47 18.68 -1.88 -0.36
N PRO A 48 18.97 -2.79 -1.32
CA PRO A 48 17.98 -3.29 -2.29
C PRO A 48 16.76 -3.96 -1.64
N LEU A 49 16.92 -4.53 -0.44
CA LEU A 49 15.81 -5.05 0.36
C LEU A 49 14.74 -3.99 0.60
N THR A 50 15.12 -2.73 0.85
CA THR A 50 14.17 -1.63 1.04
C THR A 50 13.40 -1.33 -0.26
N ALA A 51 14.08 -1.34 -1.41
CA ALA A 51 13.42 -1.18 -2.70
C ALA A 51 12.41 -2.32 -2.92
N ALA A 52 12.82 -3.57 -2.67
CA ALA A 52 11.95 -4.72 -2.79
C ALA A 52 10.74 -4.64 -1.84
N LEU A 53 10.90 -4.18 -0.61
CA LEU A 53 9.77 -4.01 0.30
C LEU A 53 8.76 -2.96 -0.20
N ILE A 54 9.24 -1.81 -0.71
CA ILE A 54 8.37 -0.80 -1.31
C ILE A 54 7.68 -1.38 -2.56
N GLY A 55 8.43 -2.13 -3.38
CA GLY A 55 7.91 -2.85 -4.54
C GLY A 55 6.83 -3.88 -4.18
N ALA A 56 6.94 -4.56 -3.03
CA ALA A 56 5.91 -5.46 -2.52
C ALA A 56 4.63 -4.71 -2.18
N GLY A 57 4.75 -3.50 -1.61
CA GLY A 57 3.63 -2.59 -1.38
C GLY A 57 2.92 -2.22 -2.69
N TYR A 58 3.68 -1.85 -3.72
CA TYR A 58 3.12 -1.59 -5.05
C TYR A 58 2.48 -2.82 -5.69
N ALA A 59 3.06 -4.01 -5.55
CA ALA A 59 2.49 -5.25 -6.07
C ALA A 59 1.15 -5.59 -5.40
N ALA A 60 1.07 -5.40 -4.08
CA ALA A 60 -0.18 -5.51 -3.35
C ALA A 60 -1.21 -4.48 -3.80
N GLY A 61 -0.79 -3.22 -4.00
CA GLY A 61 -1.63 -2.15 -4.56
C GLY A 61 -2.14 -2.47 -5.97
N PHE A 62 -1.30 -3.05 -6.83
CA PHE A 62 -1.68 -3.52 -8.16
C PHE A 62 -2.82 -4.55 -8.08
N VAL A 63 -2.64 -5.59 -7.25
CA VAL A 63 -3.65 -6.62 -7.03
C VAL A 63 -4.95 -6.00 -6.48
N LEU A 64 -4.84 -5.12 -5.49
CA LEU A 64 -5.97 -4.43 -4.87
C LEU A 64 -6.80 -3.66 -5.90
N VAL A 65 -6.13 -2.90 -6.77
CA VAL A 65 -6.78 -2.03 -7.75
C VAL A 65 -7.38 -2.84 -8.91
N VAL A 66 -6.67 -3.86 -9.41
CA VAL A 66 -7.19 -4.77 -10.45
C VAL A 66 -8.45 -5.49 -9.99
N LEU A 67 -8.46 -5.98 -8.74
CA LEU A 67 -9.64 -6.61 -8.17
C LEU A 67 -10.76 -5.59 -7.90
N SER A 68 -10.44 -4.37 -7.47
CA SER A 68 -11.42 -3.30 -7.28
C SER A 68 -12.10 -2.88 -8.60
N LEU A 69 -11.37 -2.87 -9.72
CA LEU A 69 -11.92 -2.57 -11.05
C LEU A 69 -12.98 -3.59 -11.51
N ARG A 70 -12.90 -4.82 -11.00
CA ARG A 70 -13.85 -5.91 -11.28
C ARG A 70 -15.10 -5.84 -10.42
N ASP A 71 -15.09 -5.04 -9.34
CA ASP A 71 -16.25 -4.84 -8.49
C ASP A 71 -17.04 -3.60 -8.94
N PRO A 72 -18.31 -3.73 -9.36
CA PRO A 72 -19.10 -2.59 -9.77
C PRO A 72 -19.59 -1.74 -8.59
N VAL A 73 -19.52 -2.24 -7.34
CA VAL A 73 -20.14 -1.60 -6.17
C VAL A 73 -19.12 -0.75 -5.42
N TRP A 74 -19.38 0.56 -5.33
CA TRP A 74 -18.46 1.52 -4.69
C TRP A 74 -18.10 1.17 -3.24
N ALA A 75 -19.06 0.69 -2.46
CA ALA A 75 -18.88 0.37 -1.05
C ALA A 75 -17.75 -0.66 -0.80
N HIS A 76 -17.41 -1.51 -1.78
CA HIS A 76 -16.31 -2.48 -1.67
C HIS A 76 -14.94 -1.87 -1.98
N SER A 77 -14.89 -0.77 -2.73
CA SER A 77 -13.65 -0.05 -3.08
C SER A 77 -13.37 1.17 -2.21
N ARG A 78 -14.33 1.63 -1.40
CA ARG A 78 -14.16 2.84 -0.56
C ARG A 78 -12.94 2.77 0.36
N VAL A 79 -12.77 1.68 1.10
CA VAL A 79 -11.62 1.49 2.01
C VAL A 79 -10.30 1.43 1.24
N PRO A 80 -10.16 0.60 0.18
CA PRO A 80 -8.99 0.64 -0.71
C PRO A 80 -8.64 2.03 -1.23
N VAL A 81 -9.62 2.80 -1.72
CA VAL A 81 -9.36 4.14 -2.26
C VAL A 81 -8.92 5.10 -1.17
N LEU A 82 -9.50 5.03 0.03
CA LEU A 82 -9.09 5.86 1.17
C LEU A 82 -7.64 5.55 1.59
N THR A 83 -7.27 4.27 1.67
CA THR A 83 -5.92 3.88 2.12
C THR A 83 -4.87 4.25 1.07
N ILE A 84 -5.18 4.10 -0.23
CA ILE A 84 -4.35 4.62 -1.32
C ILE A 84 -4.22 6.15 -1.20
N PHE A 85 -5.32 6.86 -0.89
CA PHE A 85 -5.29 8.32 -0.77
C PHE A 85 -4.33 8.79 0.34
N VAL A 86 -4.41 8.15 1.51
CA VAL A 86 -3.49 8.43 2.63
C VAL A 86 -2.04 8.14 2.24
N PHE A 87 -1.78 6.99 1.60
CA PHE A 87 -0.45 6.66 1.11
C PHE A 87 0.10 7.72 0.14
N VAL A 88 -0.69 8.15 -0.86
CA VAL A 88 -0.19 9.09 -1.86
C VAL A 88 0.03 10.48 -1.31
N VAL A 89 -0.80 10.94 -0.35
CA VAL A 89 -0.59 12.23 0.32
C VAL A 89 0.66 12.21 1.18
N LEU A 90 0.86 11.17 2.00
CA LEU A 90 2.06 11.05 2.83
C LEU A 90 3.33 10.92 1.97
N THR A 91 3.27 10.15 0.88
CA THR A 91 4.42 10.02 -0.01
C THR A 91 4.72 11.32 -0.77
N LEU A 92 3.71 12.10 -1.15
CA LEU A 92 3.91 13.44 -1.70
C LEU A 92 4.61 14.34 -0.67
N VAL A 93 4.12 14.38 0.57
CA VAL A 93 4.75 15.19 1.62
C VAL A 93 6.20 14.77 1.85
N ALA A 94 6.49 13.47 1.93
CA ALA A 94 7.85 12.95 2.04
C ALA A 94 8.72 13.37 0.85
N THR A 95 8.18 13.31 -0.38
CA THR A 95 8.87 13.71 -1.61
C THR A 95 9.20 15.19 -1.60
N LEU A 96 8.27 16.06 -1.20
CA LEU A 96 8.49 17.50 -1.13
C LEU A 96 9.51 17.89 -0.03
N LEU A 97 9.52 17.16 1.09
CA LEU A 97 10.47 17.39 2.18
C LEU A 97 11.91 16.93 1.84
N HIS A 98 12.07 16.07 0.83
CA HIS A 98 13.35 15.48 0.41
C HIS A 98 13.53 15.65 -1.10
N ILE A 99 13.06 16.78 -1.62
CA ILE A 99 13.06 17.04 -3.07
C ILE A 99 14.49 17.06 -3.62
N ASP A 100 15.46 17.44 -2.78
CA ASP A 100 16.91 17.42 -3.00
C ASP A 100 17.48 16.01 -3.19
N ARG A 101 16.74 14.97 -2.85
CA ARG A 101 17.17 13.56 -2.99
C ARG A 101 16.73 12.91 -4.28
N MET A 102 15.96 13.63 -5.10
CA MET A 102 15.45 13.15 -6.36
C MET A 102 16.50 13.29 -7.45
N HIS A 103 16.58 12.35 -8.39
CA HIS A 103 17.62 12.33 -9.43
C HIS A 103 17.59 13.50 -10.42
N PHE A 104 16.54 14.34 -10.40
CA PHE A 104 16.53 15.58 -11.19
C PHE A 104 17.33 16.72 -10.56
N ASP A 105 17.76 16.59 -9.31
CA ASP A 105 18.59 17.59 -8.63
C ASP A 105 19.98 17.70 -9.27
N ASP A 106 20.58 18.88 -9.20
CA ASP A 106 21.87 19.20 -9.83
C ASP A 106 23.01 18.32 -9.26
N ASP A 107 22.92 17.93 -7.99
CA ASP A 107 23.87 17.03 -7.33
C ASP A 107 23.93 15.64 -8.03
N PHE A 108 22.90 15.28 -8.80
CA PHE A 108 22.82 14.04 -9.58
C PHE A 108 23.01 14.27 -11.09
N GLY A 109 23.68 15.37 -11.47
CA GLY A 109 23.90 15.76 -12.86
C GLY A 109 24.50 14.67 -13.76
N SER A 110 25.28 13.75 -13.21
CA SER A 110 25.93 12.63 -13.92
C SER A 110 25.04 11.40 -14.18
N LEU A 111 23.84 11.34 -13.60
CA LEU A 111 22.94 10.19 -13.78
C LEU A 111 22.30 10.16 -15.18
N SER A 112 21.82 8.97 -15.56
CA SER A 112 21.20 8.72 -16.86
C SER A 112 19.94 9.57 -17.08
N ALA A 113 19.62 9.85 -18.36
CA ALA A 113 18.39 10.55 -18.70
C ALA A 113 17.13 9.80 -18.25
N LEU A 114 17.18 8.46 -18.18
CA LEU A 114 16.08 7.62 -17.70
C LEU A 114 15.81 7.87 -16.20
N ALA A 115 16.84 7.90 -15.36
CA ALA A 115 16.72 8.17 -13.94
C ALA A 115 16.10 9.56 -13.67
N LYS A 116 16.58 10.58 -14.40
CA LYS A 116 16.03 11.94 -14.34
C LYS A 116 14.57 12.00 -14.79
N ALA A 117 14.22 11.31 -15.88
CA ALA A 117 12.85 11.23 -16.35
C ALA A 117 11.94 10.50 -15.35
N ALA A 118 12.42 9.42 -14.72
CA ALA A 118 11.70 8.70 -13.66
C ALA A 118 11.45 9.60 -12.44
N ALA A 119 12.40 10.45 -12.06
CA ALA A 119 12.25 11.41 -10.97
C ALA A 119 11.16 12.47 -11.25
N TRP A 120 11.18 13.07 -12.45
CA TRP A 120 10.12 13.99 -12.87
C TRP A 120 8.76 13.32 -12.98
N PHE A 121 8.73 12.10 -13.53
CA PHE A 121 7.52 11.29 -13.63
C PHE A 121 6.92 10.99 -12.26
N TRP A 122 7.75 10.59 -11.29
CA TRP A 122 7.34 10.38 -9.89
C TRP A 122 6.71 11.64 -9.31
N LEU A 123 7.39 12.79 -9.42
CA LEU A 123 6.87 14.05 -8.89
C LEU A 123 5.52 14.42 -9.54
N ALA A 124 5.41 14.30 -10.87
CA ALA A 124 4.17 14.58 -11.58
C ALA A 124 3.02 13.67 -11.11
N VAL A 125 3.28 12.36 -10.96
CA VAL A 125 2.31 11.40 -10.42
C VAL A 125 1.86 11.81 -9.02
N TYR A 126 2.79 12.08 -8.11
CA TYR A 126 2.45 12.39 -6.72
C TYR A 126 1.82 13.78 -6.54
N VAL A 127 1.98 14.71 -7.47
CA VAL A 127 1.25 15.99 -7.45
C VAL A 127 -0.17 15.82 -8.02
N VAL A 128 -0.31 15.16 -9.18
CA VAL A 128 -1.59 15.08 -9.90
C VAL A 128 -2.56 14.11 -9.23
N ILE A 129 -2.07 12.94 -8.80
CA ILE A 129 -2.91 11.85 -8.32
C ILE A 129 -3.68 12.19 -7.03
N PRO A 130 -3.08 12.75 -5.97
CA PRO A 130 -3.82 13.10 -4.76
C PRO A 130 -4.94 14.12 -5.04
N VAL A 131 -4.68 15.12 -5.90
CA VAL A 131 -5.70 16.10 -6.30
C VAL A 131 -6.84 15.42 -7.06
N ALA A 132 -6.52 14.56 -8.03
CA ALA A 132 -7.51 13.80 -8.77
C ALA A 132 -8.34 12.89 -7.84
N MET A 133 -7.70 12.21 -6.88
CA MET A 133 -8.37 11.39 -5.88
C MET A 133 -9.32 12.21 -5.01
N ALA A 134 -8.88 13.35 -4.48
CA ALA A 134 -9.71 14.21 -3.63
C ALA A 134 -10.99 14.65 -4.37
N VAL A 135 -10.86 15.10 -5.63
CA VAL A 135 -12.00 15.49 -6.46
C VAL A 135 -12.90 14.28 -6.76
N LEU A 136 -12.32 13.15 -7.14
CA LEU A 136 -13.08 11.98 -7.57
C LEU A 136 -13.76 11.25 -6.42
N VAL A 137 -13.20 11.23 -5.21
CA VAL A 137 -13.87 10.70 -4.00
C VAL A 137 -15.10 11.52 -3.69
N VAL A 138 -15.01 12.86 -3.70
CA VAL A 138 -16.17 13.74 -3.47
C VAL A 138 -17.26 13.52 -4.52
N ARG A 139 -16.88 13.39 -5.80
CA ARG A 139 -17.84 13.08 -6.87
C ARG A 139 -18.46 11.70 -6.72
N GLN A 140 -17.66 10.71 -6.35
CA GLN A 140 -18.07 9.31 -6.19
C GLN A 140 -19.06 9.13 -5.04
N GLU A 141 -18.86 9.80 -3.90
CA GLU A 141 -19.81 9.76 -2.78
C GLU A 141 -21.16 10.43 -3.11
N ARG A 142 -21.18 11.35 -4.09
CA ARG A 142 -22.40 12.01 -4.56
C ARG A 142 -23.18 11.20 -5.61
N VAL A 143 -22.65 10.06 -6.07
CA VAL A 143 -23.36 9.19 -7.02
C VAL A 143 -24.60 8.59 -6.31
N PRO A 144 -25.80 8.61 -6.94
CA PRO A 144 -26.99 7.99 -6.38
C PRO A 144 -26.84 6.48 -6.11
N GLY A 145 -27.56 5.99 -5.11
CA GLY A 145 -27.62 4.56 -4.73
C GLY A 145 -27.14 4.30 -3.31
N ASP A 146 -27.58 3.18 -2.74
CA ASP A 146 -27.29 2.81 -1.36
C ASP A 146 -26.05 1.90 -1.25
N ASP A 147 -25.44 1.91 -0.07
CA ASP A 147 -24.39 0.94 0.27
C ASP A 147 -25.03 -0.38 0.74
N PRO A 148 -24.61 -1.55 0.22
CA PRO A 148 -25.16 -2.84 0.69
C PRO A 148 -24.93 -3.02 2.19
N PRO A 149 -25.91 -3.43 3.01
CA PRO A 149 -25.71 -3.55 4.46
C PRO A 149 -24.55 -4.51 4.79
N PRO A 150 -23.76 -4.21 5.84
CA PRO A 150 -22.78 -5.17 6.35
C PRO A 150 -23.51 -6.38 6.92
N ARG A 151 -23.13 -7.58 6.47
CA ARG A 151 -23.77 -8.86 6.83
C ARG A 151 -22.78 -9.92 7.29
N HIS A 152 -21.48 -9.68 7.11
CA HIS A 152 -20.42 -10.65 7.37
C HIS A 152 -19.36 -10.00 8.26
N PRO A 153 -19.65 -9.80 9.55
CA PRO A 153 -18.71 -9.15 10.45
C PRO A 153 -17.39 -9.92 10.53
N VAL A 154 -16.27 -9.21 10.68
CA VAL A 154 -14.97 -9.84 10.92
C VAL A 154 -15.01 -10.56 12.28
N PRO A 155 -14.76 -11.89 12.34
CA PRO A 155 -14.81 -12.65 13.59
C PRO A 155 -13.72 -12.21 14.56
N LEU A 156 -13.95 -12.38 15.86
CA LEU A 156 -13.02 -11.92 16.90
C LEU A 156 -11.60 -12.48 16.72
N ALA A 157 -11.49 -13.75 16.30
CA ALA A 157 -10.23 -14.43 16.04
C ALA A 157 -9.38 -13.77 14.94
N LEU A 158 -10.00 -13.03 13.99
CA LEU A 158 -9.28 -12.19 13.02
C LEU A 158 -9.16 -10.75 13.48
N ARG A 159 -10.17 -10.25 14.18
CA ARG A 159 -10.23 -8.86 14.64
C ARG A 159 -9.09 -8.52 15.59
N VAL A 160 -8.77 -9.41 16.53
CA VAL A 160 -7.70 -9.17 17.52
C VAL A 160 -6.32 -9.10 16.83
N PRO A 161 -5.91 -10.08 16.00
CA PRO A 161 -4.68 -9.96 15.21
C PRO A 161 -4.63 -8.69 14.34
N LEU A 162 -5.71 -8.37 13.61
CA LEU A 162 -5.77 -7.16 12.78
C LEU A 162 -5.61 -5.87 13.60
N ALA A 163 -6.17 -5.82 14.81
CA ALA A 163 -6.02 -4.68 15.71
C ALA A 163 -4.58 -4.56 16.23
N LEU A 164 -3.91 -5.68 16.53
CA LEU A 164 -2.51 -5.69 16.95
C LEU A 164 -1.58 -5.26 15.81
N GLU A 165 -1.78 -5.83 14.61
CA GLU A 165 -1.06 -5.40 13.40
C GLU A 165 -1.27 -3.92 13.12
N ALA A 166 -2.52 -3.43 13.18
CA ALA A 166 -2.82 -2.02 13.02
C ALA A 166 -2.08 -1.15 14.04
N ALA A 167 -2.06 -1.55 15.31
CA ALA A 167 -1.35 -0.82 16.35
C ALA A 167 0.16 -0.75 16.06
N VAL A 168 0.79 -1.89 15.72
CA VAL A 168 2.23 -1.94 15.39
C VAL A 168 2.53 -1.08 14.17
N LEU A 169 1.80 -1.27 13.07
CA LEU A 169 2.03 -0.55 11.81
C LEU A 169 1.81 0.96 11.96
N VAL A 170 0.74 1.38 12.64
CA VAL A 170 0.44 2.80 12.84
C VAL A 170 1.44 3.45 13.78
N VAL A 171 1.78 2.82 14.91
CA VAL A 171 2.71 3.39 15.88
C VAL A 171 4.12 3.50 15.29
N VAL A 172 4.66 2.40 14.76
CA VAL A 172 6.00 2.40 14.15
C VAL A 172 6.04 3.34 12.95
N GLY A 173 5.03 3.28 12.08
CA GLY A 173 4.90 4.17 10.93
C GLY A 173 4.86 5.64 11.34
N ALA A 174 4.02 6.02 12.30
CA ALA A 174 3.93 7.42 12.75
C ALA A 174 5.24 7.92 13.34
N VAL A 175 5.89 7.12 14.19
CA VAL A 175 7.15 7.49 14.84
C VAL A 175 8.26 7.70 13.80
N ILE A 176 8.46 6.75 12.88
CA ILE A 176 9.47 6.86 11.81
C ILE A 176 9.13 8.01 10.86
N TYR A 177 7.85 8.21 10.51
CA TYR A 177 7.45 9.26 9.57
C TYR A 177 7.79 10.67 10.11
N VAL A 178 7.49 10.91 11.40
CA VAL A 178 7.76 12.18 12.06
C VAL A 178 9.26 12.35 12.33
N ARG A 179 9.93 11.28 12.81
CA ARG A 179 11.36 11.29 13.18
C ARG A 179 12.10 10.13 12.50
N PRO A 180 12.56 10.27 11.25
CA PRO A 180 13.19 9.18 10.52
C PRO A 180 14.42 8.57 11.19
N SER A 181 15.14 9.33 12.01
CA SER A 181 16.29 8.84 12.78
C SER A 181 15.94 7.79 13.83
N THR A 182 14.65 7.56 14.13
CA THR A 182 14.25 6.44 14.99
C THR A 182 14.24 5.10 14.25
N ALA A 183 14.36 5.10 12.92
CA ALA A 183 14.45 3.88 12.12
C ALA A 183 15.60 2.99 12.59
N ASP A 184 16.73 3.57 13.02
CA ASP A 184 17.89 2.85 13.54
C ASP A 184 17.60 1.94 14.76
N ARG A 185 16.44 2.10 15.41
CA ARG A 185 16.01 1.29 16.56
C ARG A 185 14.72 0.49 16.31
N LEU A 186 13.90 0.96 15.38
CA LEU A 186 12.57 0.40 15.11
C LEU A 186 12.53 -0.45 13.85
N TRP A 187 13.64 -0.46 13.10
CA TRP A 187 13.73 -1.09 11.80
C TRP A 187 14.99 -1.98 11.73
N PRO A 188 14.88 -3.20 11.18
CA PRO A 188 15.97 -4.18 11.26
C PRO A 188 17.14 -3.99 10.28
N TRP A 189 17.13 -2.93 9.48
CA TRP A 189 18.24 -2.59 8.60
C TRP A 189 18.29 -1.07 8.36
N PRO A 190 19.40 -0.51 7.86
CA PRO A 190 19.53 0.92 7.68
C PRO A 190 18.51 1.51 6.69
N LEU A 191 17.91 2.63 7.06
CA LEU A 191 17.01 3.40 6.20
C LEU A 191 17.47 4.84 6.07
N GLN A 192 17.62 5.31 4.83
CA GLN A 192 17.85 6.73 4.57
C GLN A 192 16.60 7.57 4.95
N PRO A 193 16.75 8.81 5.45
CA PRO A 193 15.63 9.59 5.99
C PRO A 193 14.44 9.76 5.03
N PHE A 194 14.70 9.98 3.75
CA PHE A 194 13.65 10.07 2.74
C PHE A 194 12.89 8.73 2.61
N THR A 195 13.63 7.66 2.31
CA THR A 195 13.07 6.32 2.11
C THR A 195 12.37 5.80 3.37
N ALA A 196 12.87 6.13 4.57
CA ALA A 196 12.22 5.82 5.84
C ALA A 196 10.80 6.41 5.93
N ARG A 197 10.60 7.66 5.45
CA ARG A 197 9.25 8.25 5.39
C ARG A 197 8.36 7.57 4.37
N VAL A 198 8.91 7.14 3.23
CA VAL A 198 8.14 6.39 2.21
C VAL A 198 7.72 5.01 2.73
N VAL A 199 8.63 4.28 3.40
CA VAL A 199 8.30 3.03 4.10
C VAL A 199 7.25 3.28 5.17
N ALA A 200 7.40 4.32 5.99
CA ALA A 200 6.43 4.67 7.01
C ALA A 200 5.05 5.05 6.45
N ALA A 201 4.99 5.70 5.27
CA ALA A 201 3.73 5.97 4.58
C ALA A 201 2.99 4.67 4.20
N TRP A 202 3.72 3.62 3.77
CA TRP A 202 3.15 2.29 3.56
C TRP A 202 2.63 1.68 4.86
N LEU A 203 3.42 1.72 5.95
CA LEU A 203 2.99 1.21 7.25
C LEU A 203 1.71 1.90 7.72
N LEU A 204 1.64 3.23 7.60
CA LEU A 204 0.45 4.01 7.98
C LEU A 204 -0.78 3.65 7.12
N ALA A 205 -0.60 3.46 5.81
CA ALA A 205 -1.70 3.08 4.93
C ALA A 205 -2.23 1.67 5.21
N PHE A 206 -1.34 0.69 5.40
CA PHE A 206 -1.72 -0.67 5.76
C PHE A 206 -2.29 -0.74 7.18
N GLY A 207 -1.71 -0.01 8.13
CA GLY A 207 -2.21 0.09 9.50
C GLY A 207 -3.60 0.71 9.57
N LEU A 208 -3.88 1.75 8.77
CA LEU A 208 -5.24 2.30 8.63
C LEU A 208 -6.20 1.27 8.03
N ALA A 209 -5.78 0.53 7.00
CA ALA A 209 -6.60 -0.51 6.40
C ALA A 209 -6.97 -1.62 7.41
N ALA A 210 -5.98 -2.09 8.18
CA ALA A 210 -6.17 -3.09 9.23
C ALA A 210 -7.04 -2.56 10.38
N CYS A 211 -6.87 -1.30 10.79
CA CYS A 211 -7.71 -0.64 11.79
C CYS A 211 -9.18 -0.58 11.35
N LEU A 212 -9.44 -0.13 10.13
CA LEU A 212 -10.80 -0.09 9.56
C LEU A 212 -11.41 -1.49 9.45
N ALA A 213 -10.61 -2.49 9.10
CA ALA A 213 -11.05 -3.88 9.09
C ALA A 213 -11.38 -4.41 10.49
N ALA A 214 -10.62 -4.04 11.50
CA ALA A 214 -10.87 -4.47 12.88
C ALA A 214 -12.11 -3.80 13.49
N VAL A 215 -12.31 -2.50 13.25
CA VAL A 215 -13.39 -1.71 13.89
C VAL A 215 -14.72 -1.86 13.17
N ALA A 216 -14.72 -1.77 11.84
CA ALA A 216 -15.94 -1.67 11.02
C ALA A 216 -15.94 -2.66 9.84
N GLY A 217 -15.10 -3.69 9.89
CA GLY A 217 -14.89 -4.61 8.78
C GLY A 217 -16.08 -5.52 8.50
N ASP A 218 -16.34 -5.70 7.22
CA ASP A 218 -17.21 -6.73 6.67
C ASP A 218 -16.37 -7.59 5.70
N LEU A 219 -16.28 -8.90 5.94
CA LEU A 219 -15.42 -9.81 5.19
C LEU A 219 -15.73 -9.83 3.68
N ARG A 220 -16.99 -9.62 3.30
CA ARG A 220 -17.36 -9.57 1.88
C ARG A 220 -16.83 -8.28 1.25
N ARG A 221 -16.96 -7.14 1.93
CA ARG A 221 -16.42 -5.86 1.46
C ARG A 221 -14.88 -5.85 1.43
N LEU A 222 -14.25 -6.56 2.37
CA LEU A 222 -12.81 -6.60 2.53
C LEU A 222 -12.10 -7.67 1.70
N ARG A 223 -12.83 -8.54 1.00
CA ARG A 223 -12.26 -9.67 0.24
C ARG A 223 -11.09 -9.27 -0.67
N THR A 224 -11.24 -8.15 -1.37
CA THR A 224 -10.17 -7.61 -2.23
C THR A 224 -8.97 -7.16 -1.41
N SER A 225 -9.21 -6.45 -0.30
CA SER A 225 -8.18 -6.00 0.63
C SER A 225 -7.43 -7.17 1.28
N THR A 226 -8.12 -8.24 1.68
CA THR A 226 -7.50 -9.40 2.31
C THR A 226 -6.54 -10.12 1.36
N ILE A 227 -6.88 -10.23 0.07
CA ILE A 227 -5.98 -10.82 -0.95
C ILE A 227 -4.73 -9.95 -1.13
N ALA A 228 -4.90 -8.63 -1.29
CA ALA A 228 -3.78 -7.71 -1.44
C ALA A 228 -2.87 -7.72 -0.21
N TYR A 229 -3.45 -7.82 1.00
CA TYR A 229 -2.71 -7.90 2.25
C TYR A 229 -1.90 -9.21 2.36
N THR A 230 -2.46 -10.34 1.93
CA THR A 230 -1.71 -11.60 1.77
C THR A 230 -0.52 -11.43 0.84
N VAL A 231 -0.75 -10.83 -0.34
CA VAL A 231 0.29 -10.60 -1.35
C VAL A 231 1.41 -9.74 -0.77
N PHE A 232 1.08 -8.67 -0.04
CA PHE A 232 2.09 -7.84 0.62
C PHE A 232 2.93 -8.64 1.61
N GLY A 233 2.31 -9.37 2.54
CA GLY A 233 3.03 -10.16 3.55
C GLY A 233 3.92 -11.24 2.92
N VAL A 234 3.41 -11.97 1.92
CA VAL A 234 4.18 -12.99 1.20
C VAL A 234 5.37 -12.37 0.46
N LEU A 235 5.16 -11.28 -0.29
CA LEU A 235 6.25 -10.64 -1.03
C LEU A 235 7.26 -9.94 -0.10
N ALA A 236 6.83 -9.43 1.06
CA ALA A 236 7.74 -8.91 2.07
C ALA A 236 8.65 -10.03 2.62
N LEU A 237 8.08 -11.21 2.93
CA LEU A 237 8.86 -12.38 3.37
C LEU A 237 9.81 -12.89 2.28
N VAL A 238 9.35 -12.93 1.02
CA VAL A 238 10.19 -13.30 -0.13
C VAL A 238 11.32 -12.29 -0.34
N ALA A 239 11.06 -10.99 -0.15
CA ALA A 239 12.10 -9.96 -0.23
C ALA A 239 13.18 -10.18 0.84
N VAL A 240 12.79 -10.43 2.09
CA VAL A 240 13.74 -10.75 3.17
C VAL A 240 14.53 -12.02 2.83
N ALA A 241 13.87 -13.08 2.35
CA ALA A 241 14.55 -14.31 1.94
C ALA A 241 15.53 -14.09 0.78
N ARG A 242 15.20 -13.20 -0.17
CA ARG A 242 16.06 -12.84 -1.31
C ARG A 242 17.29 -12.04 -0.88
N TYR A 243 17.18 -11.26 0.19
CA TYR A 243 18.24 -10.39 0.72
C TYR A 243 18.53 -10.73 2.18
N ALA A 244 18.70 -12.02 2.48
CA ALA A 244 18.80 -12.53 3.85
C ALA A 244 20.00 -11.99 4.61
N ASP A 245 21.04 -11.52 3.93
CA ASP A 245 22.24 -10.95 4.56
C ASP A 245 22.08 -9.47 4.97
N THR A 246 20.93 -8.84 4.68
CA THR A 246 20.70 -7.41 4.96
C THR A 246 20.17 -7.10 6.36
N PRO A 247 19.17 -7.84 6.89
CA PRO A 247 18.70 -7.62 8.26
C PRO A 247 19.79 -7.96 9.29
N ASP A 248 19.83 -7.18 10.38
CA ASP A 248 20.59 -7.55 11.57
C ASP A 248 19.80 -8.61 12.36
N TRP A 249 20.22 -9.87 12.25
CA TRP A 249 19.52 -11.01 12.88
C TRP A 249 19.73 -11.10 14.40
N ASP A 250 20.72 -10.38 14.94
CA ASP A 250 20.95 -10.27 16.38
C ASP A 250 20.01 -9.22 17.02
N ASP A 251 19.42 -8.32 16.21
CA ASP A 251 18.44 -7.35 16.66
C ASP A 251 17.02 -7.96 16.76
N PRO A 252 16.34 -7.87 17.93
CA PRO A 252 14.93 -8.26 18.07
C PRO A 252 13.99 -7.65 17.02
N ALA A 253 14.30 -6.47 16.47
CA ALA A 253 13.51 -5.83 15.43
C ALA A 253 13.38 -6.70 14.16
N ALA A 254 14.38 -7.53 13.82
CA ALA A 254 14.32 -8.39 12.64
C ALA A 254 13.27 -9.50 12.80
N TRP A 255 13.22 -10.09 13.99
CA TRP A 255 12.23 -11.11 14.33
C TRP A 255 10.83 -10.53 14.48
N VAL A 256 10.69 -9.33 15.05
CA VAL A 256 9.41 -8.61 15.10
C VAL A 256 8.92 -8.27 13.69
N PHE A 257 9.81 -7.83 12.80
CA PHE A 257 9.47 -7.59 11.40
C PHE A 257 8.99 -8.87 10.71
N LEU A 258 9.73 -9.98 10.82
CA LEU A 258 9.34 -11.27 10.25
C LEU A 258 8.01 -11.77 10.79
N ALA A 259 7.81 -11.71 12.11
CA ALA A 259 6.57 -12.11 12.75
C ALA A 259 5.39 -11.24 12.27
N THR A 260 5.60 -9.94 12.11
CA THR A 260 4.58 -9.01 11.59
C THR A 260 4.25 -9.31 10.13
N ALA A 261 5.26 -9.53 9.28
CA ALA A 261 5.05 -9.87 7.87
C ALA A 261 4.33 -11.23 7.70
N ALA A 262 4.67 -12.21 8.53
CA ALA A 262 3.98 -13.50 8.57
C ALA A 262 2.53 -13.35 9.08
N ALA A 263 2.31 -12.57 10.14
CA ALA A 263 0.96 -12.28 10.65
C ALA A 263 0.09 -11.64 9.56
N VAL A 264 0.59 -10.59 8.90
CA VAL A 264 -0.05 -9.93 7.75
C VAL A 264 -0.45 -10.92 6.65
N ALA A 265 0.46 -11.83 6.27
CA ALA A 265 0.19 -12.84 5.26
C ALA A 265 -0.91 -13.81 5.70
N LEU A 266 -0.84 -14.28 6.95
CA LEU A 266 -1.77 -15.26 7.52
C LEU A 266 -3.16 -14.68 7.78
N THR A 267 -3.26 -13.47 8.33
CA THR A 267 -4.53 -12.78 8.58
C THR A 267 -5.21 -12.40 7.27
N GLY A 268 -4.43 -11.95 6.27
CA GLY A 268 -4.92 -11.76 4.90
C GLY A 268 -5.47 -13.05 4.30
N ALA A 269 -4.72 -14.15 4.38
CA ALA A 269 -5.13 -15.44 3.82
C ALA A 269 -6.37 -16.01 4.51
N ALA A 270 -6.42 -15.94 5.84
CA ALA A 270 -7.56 -16.37 6.64
C ALA A 270 -8.80 -15.49 6.37
N GLY A 271 -8.63 -14.17 6.25
CA GLY A 271 -9.69 -13.25 5.85
C GLY A 271 -10.24 -13.55 4.46
N TRP A 272 -9.38 -13.87 3.51
CA TRP A 272 -9.79 -14.28 2.16
C TRP A 272 -10.54 -15.61 2.15
N TRP A 273 -10.07 -16.60 2.94
CA TRP A 273 -10.69 -17.91 3.05
C TRP A 273 -12.07 -17.85 3.70
N LEU A 274 -12.23 -17.03 4.74
CA LEU A 274 -13.50 -16.81 5.44
C LEU A 274 -14.47 -15.88 4.69
N ALA A 275 -13.99 -15.10 3.72
CA ALA A 275 -14.84 -14.19 2.96
C ALA A 275 -15.85 -14.96 2.09
N PRO A 276 -17.16 -14.65 2.20
CA PRO A 276 -18.19 -15.31 1.41
C PRO A 276 -17.92 -15.25 -0.11
N ARG A 277 -18.25 -16.33 -0.82
CA ARG A 277 -18.21 -16.37 -2.30
C ARG A 277 -19.59 -16.02 -2.85
N GLY A 278 -19.64 -15.23 -3.93
CA GLY A 278 -20.89 -14.65 -4.48
C GLY A 278 -22.00 -15.63 -4.93
N ALA A 279 -21.82 -16.95 -4.78
CA ALA A 279 -22.80 -17.97 -5.17
C ALA A 279 -23.86 -18.27 -4.08
N GLU A 280 -23.59 -17.99 -2.80
CA GLU A 280 -24.55 -18.27 -1.71
C GLU A 280 -25.66 -17.21 -1.57
N ALA A 281 -25.54 -16.07 -2.26
CA ALA A 281 -26.52 -14.99 -2.22
C ALA A 281 -27.74 -15.17 -3.16
N ARG A 282 -27.81 -16.28 -3.91
CA ARG A 282 -28.95 -16.58 -4.81
C ARG A 282 -29.95 -17.60 -4.23
N ARG A 283 -29.76 -18.08 -2.99
CA ARG A 283 -30.61 -19.10 -2.35
C ARG A 283 -31.09 -18.72 -0.94
N GLY A 284 -31.14 -17.43 -0.62
CA GLY A 284 -31.71 -16.92 0.63
C GLY A 284 -32.68 -15.80 0.39
#